data_AF-A0A9P5P852-F1
#
_entry.id   AF-A0A9P5P852-F1
#
_cell.length_a   1.000
_cell.length_b   1.000
_cell.length_c   1.000
_cell.angle_alpha   90.00
_cell.angle_beta   90.00
_cell.angle_gamma   90.00
#
_symmetry.space_group_name_H-M   'P 1'
#
loop_
_entity.id
_entity.type
_entity.pdbx_description
1 polymer ?
#
loop_
_entity_poly.entity_id
_entity_poly.type
_entity_poly.pdbx_seq_one_letter_code
_entity_poly.pdbx_strand_id
1 'polypeptide(L)'
;MMILDEDSQSEISAIPTSTSGTAGTSSTIHGPGALSGKAIKRFGTLIVKGVDAIMYRRRLAQIESILQENSNAVKNLNLKARQSLYSDLLELSRSVYNIPIRTRAFHLIMRKIGRKESDLEDLASTIVQLPPSKFYDLLSDMFFCIQMYKKARPMPDRDARWQNDKLLASLMSYYYAGLDAYSHDTRTSAPRVDVPTAVFRIPFLISLHLMASSSTSPSFSRVLLGLGILEFIIETSFQEVGPLYEDLGKSLLQAVLDKLDPIQDIHSISRIQKLIDHKAGPSSIGHGLGHGATIVQRALSIVSSDGASSLRSHGGSAVGEGLGPFSSADAAIIANAFRSVLRKPDFSQDAPIEEGDEESDEEGDRLKRSE
;
A
#
# COMPACT_ATOMS: atom_id res chain seq x y z
N MET A 1 58.25 -10.70 -9.40
CA MET A 1 58.39 -11.69 -10.48
C MET A 1 58.19 -13.07 -9.87
N MET A 2 56.94 -13.52 -9.86
CA MET A 2 56.52 -14.92 -9.96
C MET A 2 55.03 -14.85 -10.28
N ILE A 3 54.76 -15.18 -11.53
CA ILE A 3 53.44 -15.36 -12.16
C ILE A 3 53.05 -16.79 -11.82
N LEU A 4 51.87 -16.99 -11.26
CA LEU A 4 51.12 -18.24 -11.40
C LEU A 4 49.64 -17.89 -11.56
N ASP A 5 49.23 -17.99 -12.82
CA ASP A 5 47.86 -18.09 -13.30
C ASP A 5 47.20 -19.36 -12.73
N GLU A 6 46.00 -19.22 -12.16
CA GLU A 6 45.02 -20.31 -12.13
C GLU A 6 43.64 -19.73 -12.48
N ASP A 7 43.39 -19.71 -13.79
CA ASP A 7 42.08 -19.62 -14.39
C ASP A 7 41.24 -20.84 -13.98
N SER A 8 40.34 -20.65 -13.01
CA SER A 8 39.26 -21.59 -12.74
C SER A 8 37.99 -21.09 -13.40
N GLN A 9 37.91 -21.31 -14.72
CA GLN A 9 36.69 -21.12 -15.49
C GLN A 9 35.70 -22.22 -15.12
N SER A 10 34.80 -21.93 -14.20
CA SER A 10 33.63 -22.76 -13.95
C SER A 10 32.68 -22.66 -15.15
N GLU A 11 32.69 -23.68 -15.99
CA GLU A 11 31.69 -23.95 -17.01
C GLU A 11 30.33 -24.16 -16.34
N ILE A 12 29.61 -23.06 -16.09
CA ILE A 12 28.20 -23.11 -15.75
C ILE A 12 27.48 -23.40 -17.07
N SER A 13 27.15 -24.66 -17.27
CA SER A 13 26.26 -25.15 -18.31
C SER A 13 24.93 -24.38 -18.23
N ALA A 14 24.81 -23.32 -19.02
CA ALA A 14 23.54 -22.71 -19.31
C ALA A 14 22.74 -23.73 -20.13
N ILE A 15 21.87 -24.49 -19.46
CA ILE A 15 20.79 -25.20 -20.13
C ILE A 15 19.96 -24.09 -20.78
N PRO A 16 19.91 -23.98 -22.12
CA PRO A 16 18.97 -23.09 -22.75
C PRO A 16 17.60 -23.68 -22.42
N THR A 17 16.93 -23.09 -21.42
CA THR A 17 15.49 -23.24 -21.25
C THR A 17 14.90 -22.68 -22.53
N SER A 18 14.79 -23.57 -23.50
CA SER A 18 14.06 -23.41 -24.71
C SER A 18 12.64 -23.20 -24.21
N THR A 19 12.27 -21.93 -24.01
CA THR A 19 10.88 -21.53 -24.20
C THR A 19 10.59 -22.07 -25.59
N SER A 20 9.96 -23.24 -25.65
CA SER A 20 9.12 -23.62 -26.78
C SER A 20 8.12 -22.50 -26.90
N GLY A 21 8.54 -21.40 -27.53
CA GLY A 21 7.70 -20.63 -28.38
C GLY A 21 7.15 -21.67 -29.32
N THR A 22 5.96 -22.15 -29.00
CA THR A 22 5.04 -22.69 -29.97
C THR A 22 4.97 -21.61 -31.03
N ALA A 23 5.86 -21.71 -32.02
CA ALA A 23 5.75 -21.07 -33.30
C ALA A 23 4.50 -21.73 -33.88
N GLY A 24 3.35 -21.24 -33.40
CA GLY A 24 2.06 -21.58 -33.95
C GLY A 24 2.18 -21.21 -35.40
N THR A 25 2.30 -22.23 -36.24
CA THR A 25 2.20 -22.15 -37.68
C THR A 25 0.97 -21.30 -37.97
N SER A 26 1.21 -20.03 -38.26
CA SER A 26 0.22 -18.99 -38.53
C SER A 26 -0.32 -19.22 -39.93
N SER A 27 -0.98 -20.35 -40.12
CA SER A 27 -1.93 -20.60 -41.19
C SER A 27 -3.30 -20.78 -40.54
N THR A 28 -3.78 -19.70 -39.90
CA THR A 28 -5.18 -19.58 -39.55
C THR A 28 -5.81 -18.72 -40.62
N ILE A 29 -6.28 -19.40 -41.68
CA ILE A 29 -7.32 -18.83 -42.55
C ILE A 29 -8.33 -18.16 -41.62
N HIS A 30 -8.58 -16.87 -41.83
CA HIS A 30 -9.53 -16.09 -41.03
C HIS A 30 -10.95 -16.57 -41.33
N GLY A 31 -11.28 -17.75 -40.83
CA GLY A 31 -12.65 -18.22 -40.79
C GLY A 31 -13.45 -17.32 -39.85
N PRO A 32 -14.76 -17.15 -40.09
CA PRO A 32 -15.64 -16.36 -39.23
C PRO A 32 -15.57 -16.75 -37.74
N GLY A 33 -15.19 -18.00 -37.42
CA GLY A 33 -14.95 -18.46 -36.05
C GLY A 33 -13.78 -17.80 -35.31
N ALA A 34 -12.77 -17.24 -36.01
CA ALA A 34 -11.64 -16.59 -35.36
C ALA A 34 -12.02 -15.22 -34.74
N LEU A 35 -12.96 -14.50 -35.36
CA LEU A 35 -13.47 -13.23 -34.85
C LEU A 35 -14.40 -13.46 -33.65
N SER A 36 -15.30 -14.46 -33.73
CA SER A 36 -16.19 -14.80 -32.61
C SER A 36 -15.40 -15.30 -31.40
N GLY A 37 -14.39 -16.15 -31.60
CA GLY A 37 -13.51 -16.61 -30.51
C GLY A 37 -12.76 -15.48 -29.81
N LYS A 38 -12.26 -14.48 -30.56
CA LYS A 38 -11.64 -13.28 -29.98
C LYS A 38 -12.65 -12.42 -29.20
N ALA A 39 -13.86 -12.25 -29.72
CA ALA A 39 -14.92 -11.49 -29.07
C ALA A 39 -15.34 -12.15 -27.74
N ILE A 40 -15.59 -13.47 -27.77
CA ILE A 40 -15.94 -14.26 -26.58
C ILE A 40 -14.83 -14.19 -25.52
N LYS A 41 -13.56 -14.33 -25.93
CA LYS A 41 -12.42 -14.20 -24.99
C LYS A 41 -12.34 -12.81 -24.34
N ARG A 42 -12.53 -11.74 -25.13
CA ARG A 42 -12.53 -10.36 -24.61
C ARG A 42 -13.70 -10.13 -23.66
N PHE A 43 -14.88 -10.63 -24.00
CA PHE A 43 -16.07 -10.54 -23.16
C PHE A 43 -15.89 -11.30 -21.85
N GLY A 44 -15.44 -12.56 -21.90
CA GLY A 44 -15.14 -13.34 -20.69
C GLY A 44 -14.11 -12.67 -19.78
N THR A 45 -13.04 -12.10 -20.36
CA THR A 45 -12.05 -11.33 -19.60
C THR A 45 -12.65 -10.10 -18.91
N LEU A 46 -13.56 -9.39 -19.60
CA LEU A 46 -14.23 -8.22 -19.04
C LEU A 46 -15.19 -8.59 -17.90
N ILE A 47 -15.89 -9.72 -18.03
CA ILE A 47 -16.77 -10.24 -16.97
C ILE A 47 -15.97 -10.59 -15.72
N VAL A 48 -14.89 -11.38 -15.87
CA VAL A 48 -14.06 -11.80 -14.74
C VAL A 48 -13.49 -10.57 -14.01
N LYS A 49 -12.95 -9.61 -14.76
CA LYS A 49 -12.47 -8.33 -14.19
C LYS A 49 -13.57 -7.52 -13.50
N GLY A 50 -14.79 -7.57 -14.03
CA GLY A 50 -15.96 -6.90 -13.46
C GLY A 50 -16.38 -7.51 -12.13
N VAL A 51 -16.48 -8.84 -12.06
CA VAL A 51 -16.83 -9.59 -10.84
C VAL A 51 -15.78 -9.36 -9.75
N ASP A 52 -14.50 -9.48 -10.10
CA ASP A 52 -13.38 -9.19 -9.19
C ASP A 52 -13.46 -7.78 -8.62
N ALA A 53 -13.68 -6.78 -9.48
CA ALA A 53 -13.79 -5.39 -9.03
C ALA A 53 -14.98 -5.16 -8.07
N ILE A 54 -16.11 -5.84 -8.29
CA ILE A 54 -17.28 -5.78 -7.38
C ILE A 54 -16.94 -6.43 -6.05
N MET A 55 -16.32 -7.61 -6.08
CA MET A 55 -15.93 -8.36 -4.88
C MET A 55 -14.95 -7.54 -4.02
N TYR A 56 -13.90 -6.98 -4.63
CA TYR A 56 -12.93 -6.16 -3.90
C TYR A 56 -13.55 -4.87 -3.35
N ARG A 57 -14.45 -4.20 -4.08
CA ARG A 57 -15.17 -3.02 -3.58
C ARG A 57 -16.07 -3.36 -2.39
N ARG A 58 -16.74 -4.52 -2.43
CA ARG A 58 -17.57 -5.00 -1.33
C ARG A 58 -16.72 -5.29 -0.10
N ARG A 59 -15.62 -6.04 -0.26
CA ARG A 59 -14.69 -6.35 0.84
C ARG A 59 -14.14 -5.07 1.46
N LEU A 60 -13.73 -4.11 0.64
CA LEU A 60 -13.21 -2.83 1.12
C LEU A 60 -14.26 -1.99 1.83
N ALA A 61 -15.52 -2.05 1.38
CA ALA A 61 -16.64 -1.39 2.07
C ALA A 61 -16.92 -2.02 3.45
N GLN A 62 -16.80 -3.34 3.59
CA GLN A 62 -16.93 -4.04 4.87
C GLN A 62 -15.77 -3.69 5.82
N ILE A 63 -14.54 -3.67 5.32
CA ILE A 63 -13.38 -3.22 6.11
C ILE A 63 -13.61 -1.78 6.55
N GLU A 64 -14.03 -0.91 5.65
CA GLU A 64 -14.29 0.49 5.98
C GLU A 64 -15.40 0.66 7.02
N SER A 65 -16.51 -0.09 6.93
CA SER A 65 -17.57 0.00 7.94
C SER A 65 -17.07 -0.39 9.32
N ILE A 66 -16.31 -1.49 9.43
CA ILE A 66 -15.71 -1.93 10.69
C ILE A 66 -14.73 -0.90 11.24
N LEU A 67 -13.91 -0.29 10.38
CA LEU A 67 -12.94 0.74 10.79
C LEU A 67 -13.60 2.09 11.12
N GLN A 68 -14.79 2.37 10.58
CA GLN A 68 -15.56 3.60 10.84
C GLN A 68 -16.48 3.51 12.06
N GLU A 69 -17.00 2.32 12.41
CA GLU A 69 -17.99 2.06 13.49
C GLU A 69 -17.46 2.27 14.93
N ASN A 70 -16.55 3.22 15.11
CA ASN A 70 -15.88 3.58 16.36
C ASN A 70 -14.78 2.58 16.76
N SER A 71 -13.69 3.08 17.36
CA SER A 71 -12.52 2.27 17.76
C SER A 71 -12.87 1.09 18.68
N ASN A 72 -14.02 1.15 19.36
CA ASN A 72 -14.53 0.09 20.21
C ASN A 72 -14.94 -1.16 19.42
N ALA A 73 -15.52 -1.01 18.22
CA ALA A 73 -15.90 -2.16 17.40
C ALA A 73 -14.67 -3.00 17.01
N VAL A 74 -13.58 -2.32 16.61
CA VAL A 74 -12.30 -2.97 16.31
C VAL A 74 -11.69 -3.62 17.55
N LYS A 75 -11.76 -2.96 18.72
CA LYS A 75 -11.25 -3.53 19.99
C LYS A 75 -11.98 -4.78 20.45
N ASN A 76 -13.27 -4.91 20.11
CA ASN A 76 -14.08 -6.07 20.45
C ASN A 76 -13.79 -7.29 19.55
N LEU A 77 -13.12 -7.09 18.41
CA LEU A 77 -12.67 -8.20 17.58
C LEU A 77 -11.53 -8.95 18.26
N ASN A 78 -11.53 -10.28 18.14
CA ASN A 78 -10.37 -11.06 18.55
C ASN A 78 -9.13 -10.68 17.73
N LEU A 79 -7.95 -10.88 18.32
CA LEU A 79 -6.66 -10.49 17.71
C LEU A 79 -6.50 -11.03 16.28
N LYS A 80 -6.89 -12.28 16.04
CA LYS A 80 -6.78 -12.95 14.74
C LYS A 80 -7.67 -12.30 13.67
N ALA A 81 -8.88 -11.88 14.05
CA ALA A 81 -9.81 -11.18 13.16
C ALA A 81 -9.30 -9.78 12.80
N ARG A 82 -8.70 -9.06 13.76
CA ARG A 82 -8.04 -7.77 13.49
C ARG A 82 -6.87 -7.91 12.52
N GLN A 83 -5.99 -8.88 12.77
CA GLN A 83 -4.87 -9.18 11.88
C GLN A 83 -5.34 -9.58 10.48
N SER A 84 -6.40 -10.40 10.37
CA SER A 84 -7.01 -10.75 9.07
C SER A 84 -7.55 -9.51 8.35
N LEU A 85 -8.24 -8.61 9.07
CA LEU A 85 -8.77 -7.37 8.52
C LEU A 85 -7.66 -6.47 7.96
N TYR A 86 -6.57 -6.29 8.71
CA TYR A 86 -5.42 -5.52 8.23
C TYR A 86 -4.67 -6.23 7.09
N SER A 87 -4.54 -7.55 7.14
CA SER A 87 -3.93 -8.33 6.06
C SER A 87 -4.69 -8.12 4.75
N ASP A 88 -6.03 -8.16 4.81
CA ASP A 88 -6.90 -7.89 3.68
C ASP A 88 -6.76 -6.46 3.16
N LEU A 89 -6.69 -5.49 4.07
CA LEU A 89 -6.50 -4.09 3.71
C LEU A 89 -5.16 -3.85 3.01
N LEU A 90 -4.08 -4.46 3.51
CA LEU A 90 -2.73 -4.38 2.96
C LEU A 90 -2.62 -5.14 1.62
N GLU A 91 -3.36 -6.23 1.46
CA GLU A 91 -3.44 -6.91 0.17
C GLU A 91 -4.13 -5.98 -0.85
N LEU A 92 -5.27 -5.37 -0.51
CA LEU A 92 -6.00 -4.46 -1.41
C LEU A 92 -5.26 -3.16 -1.79
N SER A 93 -4.19 -2.79 -1.07
CA SER A 93 -3.35 -1.64 -1.41
C SER A 93 -2.28 -1.95 -2.48
N ARG A 94 -2.04 -3.23 -2.79
CA ARG A 94 -1.01 -3.66 -3.74
C ARG A 94 -1.24 -3.15 -5.15
N SER A 95 -0.15 -2.94 -5.89
CA SER A 95 -0.11 -2.46 -7.28
C SER A 95 -0.87 -3.34 -8.29
N VAL A 96 -1.15 -4.60 -7.95
CA VAL A 96 -1.92 -5.56 -8.76
C VAL A 96 -3.38 -5.14 -8.92
N TYR A 97 -3.93 -4.37 -7.97
CA TYR A 97 -5.32 -3.92 -7.98
C TYR A 97 -5.51 -2.62 -8.78
N ASN A 98 -6.74 -2.40 -9.26
CA ASN A 98 -7.10 -1.16 -9.95
C ASN A 98 -6.91 0.06 -9.03
N ILE A 99 -6.47 1.18 -9.61
CA ILE A 99 -6.14 2.41 -8.88
C ILE A 99 -7.26 2.84 -7.90
N PRO A 100 -8.57 2.85 -8.25
CA PRO A 100 -9.60 3.25 -7.28
C PRO A 100 -9.68 2.37 -6.02
N ILE A 101 -9.43 1.06 -6.15
CA ILE A 101 -9.40 0.14 -5.00
C ILE A 101 -8.19 0.46 -4.13
N ARG A 102 -7.02 0.58 -4.77
CA ARG A 102 -5.76 0.94 -4.09
C ARG A 102 -5.88 2.27 -3.37
N THR A 103 -6.40 3.30 -4.03
CA THR A 103 -6.60 4.64 -3.46
C THR A 103 -7.44 4.56 -2.20
N ARG A 104 -8.56 3.84 -2.21
CA ARG A 104 -9.43 3.72 -1.05
C ARG A 104 -8.78 2.87 0.07
N ALA A 105 -8.04 1.82 -0.26
CA ALA A 105 -7.30 1.03 0.74
C ALA A 105 -6.18 1.86 1.39
N PHE A 106 -5.36 2.54 0.57
CA PHE A 106 -4.29 3.41 1.03
C PHE A 106 -4.82 4.59 1.87
N HIS A 107 -5.95 5.16 1.47
CA HIS A 107 -6.67 6.18 2.26
C HIS A 107 -6.97 5.68 3.67
N LEU A 108 -7.48 4.45 3.84
CA LEU A 108 -7.77 3.87 5.16
C LEU A 108 -6.50 3.61 5.98
N ILE A 109 -5.42 3.13 5.34
CA ILE A 109 -4.11 2.93 6.00
C ILE A 109 -3.57 4.26 6.51
N MET A 110 -3.51 5.28 5.64
CA MET A 110 -3.00 6.60 5.97
C MET A 110 -3.86 7.30 7.03
N ARG A 111 -5.19 7.13 6.97
CA ARG A 111 -6.12 7.58 8.03
C ARG A 111 -5.75 6.98 9.39
N LYS A 112 -5.53 5.66 9.45
CA LYS A 112 -5.19 4.96 10.71
C LYS A 112 -3.86 5.44 11.30
N ILE A 113 -2.86 5.61 10.46
CA ILE A 113 -1.56 6.17 10.87
C ILE A 113 -1.72 7.60 11.42
N GLY A 114 -2.58 8.42 10.80
CA GLY A 114 -2.86 9.79 11.24
C GLY A 114 -3.56 9.89 12.60
N ARG A 115 -4.42 8.92 12.95
CA ARG A 115 -5.28 8.96 14.16
C ARG A 115 -4.58 8.69 15.49
N LYS A 116 -3.35 8.17 15.50
CA LYS A 116 -2.64 7.75 16.73
C LYS A 116 -3.51 6.85 17.65
N GLU A 117 -4.35 6.01 17.07
CA GLU A 117 -5.22 5.10 17.82
C GLU A 117 -4.41 3.93 18.39
N SER A 118 -4.93 3.31 19.46
CA SER A 118 -4.30 2.16 20.13
C SER A 118 -4.23 0.89 19.26
N ASP A 119 -4.99 0.82 18.16
CA ASP A 119 -4.97 -0.29 17.21
C ASP A 119 -3.82 -0.18 16.18
N LEU A 120 -3.00 0.87 16.26
CA LEU A 120 -1.83 1.05 15.41
C LEU A 120 -0.81 -0.09 15.57
N GLU A 121 -0.73 -0.72 16.75
CA GLU A 121 0.14 -1.88 17.01
C GLU A 121 -0.27 -3.11 16.19
N ASP A 122 -1.57 -3.35 16.03
CA ASP A 122 -2.09 -4.45 15.21
C ASP A 122 -1.78 -4.21 13.72
N LEU A 123 -1.92 -2.98 13.25
CA LEU A 123 -1.53 -2.61 11.89
C LEU A 123 -0.01 -2.74 11.68
N ALA A 124 0.80 -2.22 12.61
CA ALA A 124 2.25 -2.28 12.54
C ALA A 124 2.77 -3.72 12.53
N SER A 125 2.27 -4.56 13.42
CA SER A 125 2.62 -5.99 13.46
C SER A 125 2.24 -6.71 12.16
N THR A 126 1.08 -6.40 11.58
CA THR A 126 0.66 -6.98 10.30
C THR A 126 1.55 -6.52 9.14
N ILE A 127 1.97 -5.24 9.11
CA ILE A 127 2.90 -4.71 8.08
C ILE A 127 4.25 -5.40 8.17
N VAL A 128 4.79 -5.59 9.38
CA VAL A 128 6.09 -6.23 9.61
C VAL A 128 6.12 -7.70 9.19
N GLN A 129 4.97 -8.39 9.26
CA GLN A 129 4.84 -9.78 8.80
C GLN A 129 4.78 -9.93 7.28
N LEU A 130 4.62 -8.84 6.52
CA LEU A 130 4.62 -8.91 5.07
C LEU A 130 6.01 -9.30 4.53
N PRO A 131 6.06 -9.94 3.34
CA PRO A 131 7.32 -10.10 2.62
C PRO A 131 8.01 -8.75 2.37
N PRO A 132 9.36 -8.68 2.41
CA PRO A 132 10.13 -7.44 2.18
C PRO A 132 9.75 -6.64 0.95
N SER A 133 9.46 -7.32 -0.17
CA SER A 133 9.02 -6.66 -1.40
C SER A 133 7.68 -5.94 -1.23
N LYS A 134 6.73 -6.53 -0.50
CA LYS A 134 5.38 -5.96 -0.35
C LYS A 134 5.37 -4.75 0.57
N PHE A 135 6.05 -4.80 1.72
CA PHE A 135 6.07 -3.64 2.60
C PHE A 135 7.01 -2.54 2.11
N TYR A 136 8.03 -2.83 1.30
CA TYR A 136 8.84 -1.81 0.64
C TYR A 136 7.97 -0.88 -0.23
N ASP A 137 7.12 -1.45 -1.10
CA ASP A 137 6.23 -0.66 -1.97
C ASP A 137 5.28 0.22 -1.15
N LEU A 138 4.68 -0.35 -0.10
CA LEU A 138 3.77 0.38 0.79
C LEU A 138 4.48 1.51 1.54
N LEU A 139 5.63 1.23 2.17
CA LEU A 139 6.39 2.23 2.90
C LEU A 139 6.87 3.33 1.95
N SER A 140 7.36 2.97 0.76
CA SER A 140 7.73 3.94 -0.28
C SER A 140 6.58 4.88 -0.61
N ASP A 141 5.36 4.34 -0.82
CA ASP A 141 4.16 5.15 -1.06
C ASP A 141 3.84 6.08 0.13
N MET A 142 3.98 5.59 1.37
CA MET A 142 3.76 6.37 2.59
C MET A 142 4.80 7.50 2.75
N PHE A 143 6.09 7.21 2.57
CA PHE A 143 7.16 8.20 2.61
C PHE A 143 6.94 9.29 1.57
N PHE A 144 6.64 8.90 0.32
CA PHE A 144 6.36 9.84 -0.75
C PHE A 144 5.17 10.74 -0.41
N CYS A 145 4.08 10.16 0.11
CA CYS A 145 2.91 10.88 0.58
C CYS A 145 3.25 11.93 1.65
N ILE A 146 4.02 11.56 2.68
CA ILE A 146 4.39 12.47 3.78
C ILE A 146 5.40 13.54 3.32
N GLN A 147 6.34 13.20 2.42
CA GLN A 147 7.28 14.16 1.85
C GLN A 147 6.58 15.19 0.96
N MET A 148 5.54 14.79 0.23
CA MET A 148 4.74 15.68 -0.60
C MET A 148 4.06 16.80 0.19
N TYR A 149 3.76 16.60 1.48
CA TYR A 149 3.19 17.65 2.34
C TYR A 149 4.05 18.92 2.38
N LYS A 150 5.39 18.81 2.42
CA LYS A 150 6.30 19.97 2.38
C LYS A 150 6.16 20.78 1.08
N LYS A 151 5.86 20.10 -0.03
CA LYS A 151 5.76 20.69 -1.37
C LYS A 151 4.34 21.17 -1.69
N ALA A 152 3.34 20.64 -0.98
CA ALA A 152 1.94 21.02 -1.08
C ALA A 152 1.69 22.39 -0.39
N ARG A 153 2.33 23.44 -0.92
CA ARG A 153 1.73 24.79 -0.92
C ARG A 153 0.37 24.70 -1.64
N PRO A 154 -0.56 25.66 -1.42
CA PRO A 154 -1.88 25.64 -2.07
C PRO A 154 -1.70 25.27 -3.53
N MET A 155 -2.35 24.15 -3.89
CA MET A 155 -2.22 23.46 -5.17
C MET A 155 -2.12 24.52 -6.27
N PRO A 156 -0.97 24.65 -6.97
CA PRO A 156 -0.86 25.63 -8.03
C PRO A 156 -2.00 25.35 -8.99
N ASP A 157 -2.85 26.36 -9.15
CA ASP A 157 -4.17 26.32 -9.78
C ASP A 157 -4.16 25.39 -10.99
N ARG A 158 -4.64 24.14 -10.80
CA ARG A 158 -4.54 22.98 -11.72
C ARG A 158 -3.77 23.29 -13.00
N ASP A 159 -2.45 23.49 -12.89
CA ASP A 159 -1.68 23.90 -14.05
C ASP A 159 -1.88 22.85 -15.14
N ALA A 160 -2.29 23.29 -16.33
CA ALA A 160 -2.69 22.46 -17.47
C ALA A 160 -1.65 21.39 -17.87
N ARG A 161 -0.41 21.52 -17.35
CA ARG A 161 0.70 20.61 -17.56
C ARG A 161 0.43 19.17 -17.12
N TRP A 162 -0.36 18.96 -16.06
CA TRP A 162 -0.68 17.60 -15.56
C TRP A 162 -1.82 16.91 -16.32
N GLN A 163 -2.59 17.65 -17.13
CA GLN A 163 -3.73 17.08 -17.86
C GLN A 163 -3.29 16.17 -19.02
N ASN A 164 -2.07 16.37 -19.53
CA ASN A 164 -1.55 15.59 -20.65
C ASN A 164 -1.14 14.16 -20.26
N ASP A 165 -0.93 13.89 -18.97
CA ASP A 165 -0.59 12.55 -18.48
C ASP A 165 -1.65 12.03 -17.51
N LYS A 166 -2.61 11.28 -18.06
CA LYS A 166 -3.70 10.64 -17.32
C LYS A 166 -3.19 9.68 -16.24
N LEU A 167 -2.06 9.00 -16.47
CA LEU A 167 -1.49 8.06 -15.52
C LEU A 167 -0.93 8.82 -14.31
N LEU A 168 -0.15 9.86 -14.58
CA LEU A 168 0.42 10.71 -13.53
C LEU A 168 -0.67 11.43 -12.73
N ALA A 169 -1.71 11.94 -13.38
CA ALA A 169 -2.86 12.54 -12.69
C ALA A 169 -3.56 11.53 -11.76
N SER A 170 -3.72 10.29 -12.21
CA SER A 170 -4.32 9.22 -11.39
C SER A 170 -3.42 8.82 -10.22
N LEU A 171 -2.11 8.80 -10.42
CA LEU A 171 -1.13 8.49 -9.36
C LEU A 171 -1.04 9.62 -8.33
N MET A 172 -1.08 10.88 -8.77
CA MET A 172 -1.13 12.01 -7.86
C MET A 172 -2.44 12.00 -7.05
N SER A 173 -3.58 11.71 -7.68
CA SER A 173 -4.85 11.54 -6.96
C SER A 173 -4.78 10.43 -5.89
N TYR A 174 -4.01 9.36 -6.12
CA TYR A 174 -3.78 8.31 -5.14
C TYR A 174 -3.03 8.84 -3.91
N TYR A 175 -1.91 9.55 -4.10
CA TYR A 175 -1.14 10.11 -2.99
C TYR A 175 -1.88 11.24 -2.26
N TYR A 176 -2.60 12.09 -2.99
CA TYR A 176 -3.40 13.15 -2.37
C TYR A 176 -4.54 12.61 -1.50
N ALA A 177 -5.20 11.52 -1.90
CA ALA A 177 -6.21 10.88 -1.06
C ALA A 177 -5.61 10.36 0.25
N GLY A 178 -4.43 9.71 0.19
CA GLY A 178 -3.71 9.28 1.38
C GLY A 178 -3.32 10.45 2.27
N LEU A 179 -2.82 11.54 1.69
CA LEU A 179 -2.41 12.74 2.43
C LEU A 179 -3.60 13.44 3.08
N ASP A 180 -4.70 13.58 2.36
CA ASP A 180 -5.96 14.14 2.86
C ASP A 180 -6.47 13.33 4.06
N ALA A 181 -6.54 12.00 3.91
CA ALA A 181 -6.95 11.06 4.96
C ALA A 181 -6.09 11.17 6.22
N TYR A 182 -4.77 11.20 6.05
CA TYR A 182 -3.81 11.38 7.14
C TYR A 182 -3.98 12.74 7.81
N SER A 183 -4.21 13.80 7.02
CA SER A 183 -4.34 15.16 7.53
C SER A 183 -5.65 15.42 8.27
N HIS A 184 -6.74 14.77 7.85
CA HIS A 184 -8.07 14.99 8.40
C HIS A 184 -8.09 14.81 9.91
N ASP A 185 -7.50 13.72 10.40
CA ASP A 185 -7.58 13.37 11.82
C ASP A 185 -6.43 13.96 12.66
N THR A 186 -5.33 14.37 12.04
CA THR A 186 -4.27 15.13 12.75
C THR A 186 -4.70 16.56 13.07
N ARG A 187 -5.63 17.12 12.28
CA ARG A 187 -6.13 18.50 12.42
C ARG A 187 -7.31 18.64 13.36
N THR A 188 -8.09 17.60 13.62
CA THR A 188 -9.29 17.68 14.47
C THR A 188 -9.01 18.07 15.92
N SER A 189 -7.76 18.01 16.38
CA SER A 189 -7.39 18.31 17.77
C SER A 189 -6.78 19.70 17.98
N ALA A 190 -6.49 20.49 16.93
CA ALA A 190 -5.86 21.80 17.08
C ALA A 190 -6.56 22.87 16.22
N PRO A 191 -6.82 24.08 16.76
CA PRO A 191 -7.36 25.19 15.97
C PRO A 191 -6.42 25.53 14.81
N ARG A 192 -7.00 26.04 13.70
CA ARG A 192 -6.36 26.33 12.38
C ARG A 192 -5.15 27.29 12.37
N VAL A 193 -4.57 27.60 13.53
CA VAL A 193 -3.31 28.32 13.64
C VAL A 193 -2.21 27.48 13.01
N ASP A 194 -1.30 28.11 12.26
CA ASP A 194 -0.23 27.50 11.46
C ASP A 194 0.49 26.37 12.21
N VAL A 195 -0.03 25.14 12.09
CA VAL A 195 0.55 23.98 12.76
C VAL A 195 1.89 23.72 12.11
N PRO A 196 3.00 23.71 12.86
CA PRO A 196 4.32 23.47 12.29
C PRO A 196 4.32 22.18 11.48
N THR A 197 4.92 22.21 10.29
CA THR A 197 5.00 21.05 9.38
C THR A 197 5.57 19.81 10.05
N ALA A 198 6.37 19.99 11.09
CA ALA A 198 6.92 18.90 11.88
C ALA A 198 5.89 18.14 12.73
N VAL A 199 4.88 18.81 13.29
CA VAL A 199 3.83 18.15 14.09
C VAL A 199 3.07 17.13 13.24
N PHE A 200 2.89 17.46 11.96
CA PHE A 200 2.29 16.57 10.97
C PHE A 200 3.06 15.25 10.79
N ARG A 201 4.37 15.20 11.05
CA ARG A 201 5.20 13.99 10.85
C ARG A 201 5.24 13.07 12.07
N ILE A 202 4.75 13.53 13.23
CA ILE A 202 4.80 12.76 14.49
C ILE A 202 4.04 11.42 14.39
N PRO A 203 2.76 11.36 13.96
CA PRO A 203 2.05 10.08 13.86
C PRO A 203 2.78 9.06 12.97
N PHE A 204 3.31 9.54 11.84
CA PHE A 204 4.09 8.71 10.93
C PHE A 204 5.38 8.17 11.59
N LEU A 205 6.14 9.02 12.29
CA LEU A 205 7.32 8.55 13.03
C LEU A 205 6.99 7.54 14.13
N ILE A 206 5.91 7.76 14.89
CA ILE A 206 5.44 6.81 15.91
C ILE A 206 5.13 5.47 15.24
N SER A 207 4.46 5.50 14.08
CA SER A 207 4.12 4.30 13.32
C SER A 207 5.39 3.56 12.87
N LEU A 208 6.39 4.27 12.34
CA LEU A 208 7.67 3.67 11.95
C LEU A 208 8.43 3.09 13.14
N HIS A 209 8.40 3.77 14.29
CA HIS A 209 9.03 3.27 15.52
C HIS A 209 8.35 1.99 15.98
N LEU A 210 7.02 1.94 16.02
CA LEU A 210 6.27 0.73 16.37
C LEU A 210 6.59 -0.44 15.43
N MET A 211 6.64 -0.20 14.12
CA MET A 211 7.00 -1.24 13.15
C MET A 211 8.46 -1.72 13.34
N ALA A 212 9.41 -0.81 13.55
CA ALA A 212 10.82 -1.16 13.76
C ALA A 212 11.02 -1.97 15.05
N SER A 213 10.40 -1.53 16.15
CA SER A 213 10.44 -2.22 17.44
C SER A 213 9.78 -3.60 17.38
N SER A 214 8.67 -3.73 16.64
CA SER A 214 7.94 -4.98 16.44
C SER A 214 8.64 -5.95 15.46
N SER A 215 9.57 -5.45 14.65
CA SER A 215 10.32 -6.30 13.72
C SER A 215 11.30 -7.21 14.44
N THR A 216 11.27 -8.49 14.09
CA THR A 216 12.30 -9.47 14.46
C THR A 216 13.38 -9.59 13.40
N SER A 217 13.16 -9.07 12.20
CA SER A 217 14.06 -9.23 11.05
C SER A 217 14.90 -7.98 10.76
N PRO A 218 16.20 -8.12 10.46
CA PRO A 218 17.06 -7.01 10.00
C PRO A 218 16.58 -6.43 8.66
N SER A 219 15.84 -7.20 7.86
CA SER A 219 15.36 -6.76 6.54
C SER A 219 14.49 -5.51 6.63
N PHE A 220 13.68 -5.38 7.69
CA PHE A 220 12.85 -4.20 7.88
C PHE A 220 13.69 -2.94 8.10
N SER A 221 14.68 -3.00 8.98
CA SER A 221 15.62 -1.90 9.23
C SER A 221 16.40 -1.50 7.97
N ARG A 222 16.87 -2.48 7.18
CA ARG A 222 17.54 -2.21 5.90
C ARG A 222 16.62 -1.52 4.89
N VAL A 223 15.35 -1.91 4.83
CA VAL A 223 14.36 -1.23 3.98
C VAL A 223 14.15 0.22 4.42
N LEU A 224 13.99 0.49 5.73
CA LEU A 224 13.87 1.86 6.21
C LEU A 224 15.08 2.72 5.85
N LEU A 225 16.29 2.17 5.96
CA LEU A 225 17.51 2.83 5.54
C LEU A 225 17.54 3.08 4.03
N GLY A 226 17.13 2.09 3.23
CA GLY A 226 17.02 2.21 1.77
C GLY A 226 16.01 3.25 1.32
N LEU A 227 14.95 3.49 2.11
CA LEU A 227 13.95 4.54 1.88
C LEU A 227 14.40 5.93 2.36
N GLY A 228 15.61 6.06 2.92
CA GLY A 228 16.17 7.34 3.35
C GLY A 228 15.59 7.86 4.67
N ILE A 229 15.33 6.96 5.64
CA ILE A 229 14.83 7.37 6.96
C ILE A 229 15.78 8.34 7.67
N LEU A 230 17.10 8.24 7.44
CA LEU A 230 18.08 9.14 8.07
C LEU A 230 17.92 10.57 7.58
N GLU A 231 17.85 10.74 6.26
CA GLU A 231 17.59 12.03 5.60
C GLU A 231 16.23 12.58 6.05
N PHE A 232 15.21 11.73 6.13
CA PHE A 232 13.89 12.10 6.61
C PHE A 232 13.89 12.63 8.05
N ILE A 233 14.60 11.96 8.98
CA ILE A 233 14.71 12.38 10.38
C ILE A 233 15.49 13.70 10.47
N ILE A 234 16.66 13.78 9.82
CA ILE A 234 17.51 14.99 9.76
C ILE A 234 16.68 16.18 9.28
N GLU A 235 16.04 16.06 8.11
CA GLU A 235 15.22 17.12 7.52
C GLU A 235 14.07 17.59 8.40
N THR A 236 13.64 16.77 9.34
CA THR A 236 12.55 17.12 10.26
C THR A 236 13.08 17.65 11.59
N SER A 237 14.18 17.11 12.12
CA SER A 237 14.76 17.52 13.40
C SER A 237 15.40 18.90 13.37
N PHE A 238 15.88 19.35 12.21
CA PHE A 238 16.57 20.64 12.08
C PHE A 238 15.66 21.85 11.92
N GLN A 239 14.35 21.66 11.67
CA GLN A 239 13.53 22.79 11.24
C GLN A 239 12.78 23.54 12.34
N GLU A 240 12.19 22.93 13.38
CA GLU A 240 11.35 23.73 14.32
C GLU A 240 10.78 22.98 15.54
N VAL A 241 11.17 21.72 15.76
CA VAL A 241 10.41 20.82 16.64
C VAL A 241 11.10 20.68 17.99
N GLY A 242 10.33 20.85 19.06
CA GLY A 242 10.78 20.71 20.44
C GLY A 242 11.35 19.31 20.77
N PRO A 243 11.83 19.12 22.02
CA PRO A 243 12.60 17.95 22.45
C PRO A 243 11.92 16.60 22.15
N LEU A 244 10.59 16.55 22.19
CA LEU A 244 9.82 15.33 21.92
C LEU A 244 10.08 14.72 20.54
N TYR A 245 10.30 15.53 19.50
CA TYR A 245 10.59 14.99 18.17
C TYR A 245 11.99 14.40 18.09
N GLU A 246 12.94 15.03 18.76
CA GLU A 246 14.31 14.55 18.84
C GLU A 246 14.37 13.21 19.56
N ASP A 247 13.68 13.09 20.69
CA ASP A 247 13.60 11.85 21.45
C ASP A 247 12.94 10.74 20.64
N LEU A 248 11.86 11.05 19.92
CA LEU A 248 11.19 10.10 19.03
C LEU A 248 12.08 9.67 17.85
N GLY A 249 12.80 10.61 17.23
CA GLY A 249 13.75 10.33 16.16
C GLY A 249 14.90 9.44 16.64
N LYS A 250 15.48 9.75 17.80
CA LYS A 250 16.52 8.93 18.45
C LYS A 250 16.00 7.53 18.80
N SER A 251 14.80 7.44 19.36
CA SER A 251 14.16 6.17 19.70
C SER A 251 13.91 5.30 18.46
N LEU A 252 13.45 5.89 17.36
CA LEU A 252 13.35 5.20 16.07
C LEU A 252 14.71 4.73 15.55
N LEU A 253 15.74 5.59 15.60
CA LEU A 253 17.09 5.22 15.16
C LEU A 253 17.68 4.09 16.01
N GLN A 254 17.46 4.09 17.32
CA GLN A 254 17.88 3.03 18.22
C GLN A 254 17.14 1.72 17.89
N ALA A 255 15.82 1.77 17.70
CA ALA A 255 15.04 0.60 17.30
C ALA A 255 15.51 0.02 15.96
N VAL A 256 15.91 0.87 15.00
CA VAL A 256 16.51 0.41 13.74
C VAL A 256 17.87 -0.23 13.99
N LEU A 257 18.73 0.42 14.77
CA LEU A 257 20.09 0.00 15.11
C LEU A 257 20.11 -1.38 15.78
N ASP A 258 19.21 -1.61 16.74
CA ASP A 258 19.10 -2.86 17.50
C ASP A 258 18.78 -4.09 16.64
N LYS A 259 18.29 -3.89 15.41
CA LYS A 259 17.95 -4.97 14.47
C LYS A 259 18.97 -5.14 13.36
N LEU A 260 19.94 -4.24 13.20
CA LEU A 260 20.95 -4.35 12.14
C LEU A 260 21.97 -5.43 12.46
N ASP A 261 22.52 -6.05 11.42
CA ASP A 261 23.58 -7.03 11.56
C ASP A 261 24.93 -6.29 11.72
N PRO A 262 25.68 -6.53 12.81
CA PRO A 262 26.91 -5.78 13.09
C PRO A 262 28.02 -5.99 12.05
N ILE A 263 27.98 -7.10 11.31
CA ILE A 263 28.97 -7.45 10.30
C ILE A 263 28.53 -6.90 8.94
N GLN A 264 27.28 -7.16 8.55
CA GLN A 264 26.78 -6.81 7.21
C GLN A 264 26.44 -5.32 7.08
N ASP A 265 26.03 -4.68 8.18
CA ASP A 265 25.47 -3.32 8.17
C ASP A 265 26.40 -2.27 8.83
N ILE A 266 27.72 -2.55 8.91
CA ILE A 266 28.71 -1.72 9.63
C ILE A 266 28.69 -0.23 9.24
N HIS A 267 28.52 0.08 7.95
CA HIS A 267 28.44 1.45 7.46
C HIS A 267 27.17 2.17 7.91
N SER A 268 26.02 1.48 7.87
CA SER A 268 24.74 1.99 8.33
C SER A 268 24.76 2.25 9.83
N ILE A 269 25.32 1.30 10.60
CA ILE A 269 25.51 1.39 12.05
C ILE A 269 26.34 2.63 12.41
N SER A 270 27.53 2.77 11.81
CA SER A 270 28.40 3.93 12.05
C SER A 270 27.70 5.26 11.74
N ARG A 271 26.92 5.31 10.66
CA ARG A 271 26.16 6.51 10.28
C ARG A 271 25.05 6.83 11.27
N ILE A 272 24.31 5.83 11.75
CA ILE A 272 23.26 6.00 12.77
C ILE A 272 23.87 6.46 14.10
N GLN A 273 24.94 5.80 14.56
CA GLN A 273 25.61 6.16 15.82
C GLN A 273 26.07 7.61 15.80
N LYS A 274 26.73 8.03 14.70
CA LYS A 274 27.16 9.41 14.52
C LYS A 274 26.00 10.38 14.63
N LEU A 275 24.82 10.06 14.09
CA LEU A 275 23.63 10.92 14.19
C LEU A 275 23.06 10.99 15.60
N ILE A 276 23.09 9.89 16.36
CA ILE A 276 22.65 9.85 17.76
C ILE A 276 23.60 10.69 18.63
N ASP A 277 24.92 10.57 18.41
CA ASP A 277 25.96 11.23 19.22
C ASP A 277 26.10 12.73 18.95
N HIS A 278 25.85 13.20 17.71
CA HIS A 278 26.15 14.56 17.27
C HIS A 278 25.40 15.69 18.02
N LYS A 279 24.41 15.38 18.87
CA LYS A 279 23.61 16.41 19.57
C LYS A 279 23.88 16.56 21.07
N ALA A 280 24.86 15.85 21.64
CA ALA A 280 25.28 16.06 23.03
C ALA A 280 26.17 17.30 23.22
N GLY A 281 26.61 17.97 22.14
CA GLY A 281 27.37 19.21 22.22
C GLY A 281 26.46 20.45 22.17
N PRO A 282 26.69 21.49 23.01
CA PRO A 282 25.97 22.75 22.91
C PRO A 282 26.21 23.33 21.51
N SER A 283 25.14 23.39 20.72
CA SER A 283 25.13 23.85 19.34
C SER A 283 25.44 25.35 19.24
N SER A 284 26.73 25.67 19.33
CA SER A 284 27.32 26.90 18.82
C SER A 284 27.58 26.71 17.33
N ILE A 285 26.52 26.75 16.52
CA ILE A 285 26.63 26.71 15.06
C ILE A 285 26.28 28.10 14.55
N GLY A 286 27.33 28.91 14.38
CA GLY A 286 27.28 30.13 13.59
C GLY A 286 26.85 29.82 12.15
N HIS A 287 26.04 30.71 11.59
CA HIS A 287 25.59 30.69 10.21
C HIS A 287 26.77 30.80 9.23
N GLY A 288 27.38 29.68 8.87
CA GLY A 288 28.33 29.56 7.77
C GLY A 288 27.63 29.01 6.54
N LEU A 289 27.14 29.91 5.68
CA LEU A 289 26.59 29.60 4.36
C LEU A 289 27.66 28.95 3.46
N GLY A 290 27.53 27.64 3.22
CA GLY A 290 28.31 26.89 2.25
C GLY A 290 27.50 25.71 1.71
N HIS A 291 26.49 25.99 0.89
CA HIS A 291 25.67 24.98 0.21
C HIS A 291 26.48 24.27 -0.89
N GLY A 292 27.20 23.21 -0.51
CA GLY A 292 27.70 22.18 -1.42
C GLY A 292 26.74 21.00 -1.44
N ALA A 293 25.61 21.13 -2.14
CA ALA A 293 24.63 20.06 -2.27
C ALA A 293 25.11 19.00 -3.29
N THR A 294 25.80 17.96 -2.82
CA THR A 294 25.89 16.69 -3.56
C THR A 294 24.54 16.00 -3.48
N ILE A 295 23.65 16.35 -4.41
CA ILE A 295 22.48 15.55 -4.75
C ILE A 295 23.00 14.27 -5.43
N VAL A 296 23.12 13.18 -4.67
CA VAL A 296 23.17 11.84 -5.26
C VAL A 296 21.75 11.51 -5.70
N GLN A 297 21.37 12.05 -6.87
CA GLN A 297 20.19 11.61 -7.61
C GLN A 297 20.51 10.21 -8.12
N ARG A 298 20.20 9.18 -7.32
CA ARG A 298 20.10 7.82 -7.85
C ARG A 298 18.80 7.76 -8.64
N ALA A 299 18.88 8.04 -9.93
CA ALA A 299 17.78 7.87 -10.86
C ALA A 299 17.32 6.40 -10.84
N LEU A 300 16.07 6.16 -10.46
CA LEU A 300 15.38 4.91 -10.75
C LEU A 300 15.12 4.89 -12.26
N SER A 301 16.09 4.38 -13.02
CA SER A 301 15.92 4.10 -14.45
C SER A 301 15.08 2.83 -14.60
N ILE A 302 13.78 3.03 -14.73
CA ILE A 302 12.88 2.00 -15.25
C ILE A 302 12.97 2.09 -16.76
N VAL A 303 13.65 1.11 -17.36
CA VAL A 303 13.65 0.89 -18.82
C VAL A 303 12.24 0.46 -19.22
N SER A 304 11.45 1.38 -19.74
CA SER A 304 10.21 1.06 -20.46
C SER A 304 10.57 0.46 -21.81
N SER A 305 10.27 -0.83 -22.01
CA SER A 305 10.28 -1.45 -23.33
C SER A 305 9.09 -0.91 -24.14
N ASP A 306 9.38 0.04 -25.01
CA ASP A 306 8.41 0.65 -25.90
C ASP A 306 8.09 -0.32 -27.06
N GLY A 307 6.92 -0.95 -26.97
CA GLY A 307 6.41 -1.93 -27.93
C GLY A 307 4.99 -1.59 -28.37
N ALA A 308 4.77 -0.33 -28.78
CA ALA A 308 3.48 0.16 -29.24
C ALA A 308 3.25 -0.17 -30.73
N SER A 309 2.65 -1.33 -31.01
CA SER A 309 2.04 -1.60 -32.32
C SER A 309 0.68 -0.91 -32.41
N SER A 310 0.63 0.20 -33.16
CA SER A 310 -0.60 0.92 -33.52
C SER A 310 -1.45 0.10 -34.50
N LEU A 311 -2.48 -0.59 -34.00
CA LEU A 311 -3.57 -1.08 -34.84
C LEU A 311 -4.63 0.02 -34.98
N ARG A 312 -4.53 0.79 -36.06
CA ARG A 312 -5.64 1.60 -36.59
C ARG A 312 -6.78 0.66 -37.01
N SER A 313 -7.87 0.63 -36.24
CA SER A 313 -9.12 0.05 -36.71
C SER A 313 -9.92 1.12 -37.47
N HIS A 314 -10.03 0.95 -38.79
CA HIS A 314 -10.99 1.67 -39.61
C HIS A 314 -12.42 1.32 -39.17
N GLY A 315 -13.16 2.33 -38.70
CA GLY A 315 -14.60 2.26 -38.51
C GLY A 315 -15.30 2.40 -39.86
N GLY A 316 -15.54 1.27 -40.52
CA GLY A 316 -16.46 1.17 -41.64
C GLY A 316 -17.89 1.06 -41.11
N SER A 317 -18.69 2.09 -41.37
CA SER A 317 -20.13 2.12 -41.15
C SER A 317 -20.80 1.06 -42.03
N ALA A 318 -21.44 0.07 -41.42
CA ALA A 318 -22.37 -0.83 -42.09
C ALA A 318 -23.72 -0.73 -41.38
N VAL A 319 -24.55 0.19 -41.86
CA VAL A 319 -26.00 0.15 -41.68
C VAL A 319 -26.50 -0.96 -42.59
N GLY A 320 -26.66 -2.15 -42.01
CA GLY A 320 -27.29 -3.31 -42.62
C GLY A 320 -28.21 -3.95 -41.59
N GLU A 321 -29.51 -3.83 -41.81
CA GLU A 321 -30.54 -4.46 -41.00
C GLU A 321 -30.40 -5.99 -41.05
N GLY A 322 -30.40 -6.61 -39.87
CA GLY A 322 -30.56 -8.06 -39.70
C GLY A 322 -29.25 -8.83 -39.63
N LEU A 323 -29.07 -9.58 -38.53
CA LEU A 323 -27.96 -10.51 -38.25
C LEU A 323 -26.69 -9.88 -37.67
N GLY A 324 -26.85 -9.21 -36.52
CA GLY A 324 -25.74 -9.13 -35.57
C GLY A 324 -25.30 -10.54 -35.11
N PRO A 325 -24.02 -10.75 -34.78
CA PRO A 325 -23.42 -12.07 -34.54
C PRO A 325 -23.88 -12.78 -33.25
N PHE A 326 -24.87 -12.23 -32.54
CA PHE A 326 -25.46 -12.84 -31.36
C PHE A 326 -26.95 -13.05 -31.61
N SER A 327 -27.38 -14.31 -31.53
CA SER A 327 -28.80 -14.64 -31.50
C SER A 327 -29.42 -13.98 -30.26
N SER A 328 -30.65 -13.46 -30.38
CA SER A 328 -31.39 -12.91 -29.25
C SER A 328 -31.59 -13.94 -28.13
N ALA A 329 -31.61 -15.24 -28.48
CA ALA A 329 -31.64 -16.34 -27.52
C ALA A 329 -30.37 -16.41 -26.65
N ASP A 330 -29.19 -16.25 -27.26
CA ASP A 330 -27.92 -16.29 -26.52
C ASP A 330 -27.81 -15.09 -25.57
N ALA A 331 -28.28 -13.91 -26.00
CA ALA A 331 -28.34 -12.73 -25.15
C ALA A 331 -29.27 -12.94 -23.93
N ALA A 332 -30.40 -13.62 -24.12
CA ALA A 332 -31.34 -13.94 -23.04
C ALA A 332 -30.74 -14.97 -22.05
N ILE A 333 -30.02 -15.98 -22.54
CA ILE A 333 -29.34 -16.98 -21.70
C ILE A 333 -28.25 -16.31 -20.86
N ILE A 334 -27.41 -15.46 -21.47
CA ILE A 334 -26.36 -14.71 -20.76
C ILE A 334 -27.00 -13.78 -19.72
N ALA A 335 -28.07 -13.06 -20.07
CA ALA A 335 -28.77 -12.19 -19.12
C ALA A 335 -29.36 -12.96 -17.93
N ASN A 336 -29.92 -14.15 -18.15
CA ASN A 336 -30.42 -15.00 -17.06
C ASN A 336 -29.30 -15.57 -16.19
N ALA A 337 -28.18 -15.98 -16.78
CA ALA A 337 -27.00 -16.41 -16.03
C ALA A 337 -26.49 -15.26 -15.12
N PHE A 338 -26.40 -14.04 -15.66
CA PHE A 338 -26.03 -12.86 -14.86
C PHE A 338 -27.02 -12.57 -13.73
N ARG A 339 -28.32 -12.66 -13.98
CA ARG A 339 -29.34 -12.48 -12.93
C ARG A 339 -29.26 -13.56 -11.86
N SER A 340 -28.92 -14.80 -12.22
CA SER A 340 -28.76 -15.89 -11.26
C SER A 340 -27.51 -15.70 -10.38
N VAL A 341 -26.41 -15.20 -10.94
CA VAL A 341 -25.17 -14.91 -10.19
C VAL A 341 -25.29 -13.63 -9.34
N LEU A 342 -26.07 -12.64 -9.80
CA LEU A 342 -26.31 -11.38 -9.08
C LEU A 342 -27.46 -11.44 -8.08
N ARG A 343 -28.31 -12.49 -8.12
CA ARG A 343 -29.24 -12.74 -7.02
C ARG A 343 -28.38 -12.93 -5.77
N LYS A 344 -28.60 -12.07 -4.78
CA LYS A 344 -27.98 -12.23 -3.46
C LYS A 344 -28.19 -13.70 -3.07
N PRO A 345 -27.14 -14.44 -2.66
CA PRO A 345 -27.36 -15.71 -2.00
C PRO A 345 -28.32 -15.39 -0.85
N ASP A 346 -29.48 -16.03 -0.82
CA ASP A 346 -30.39 -15.93 0.31
C ASP A 346 -29.68 -16.59 1.49
N PHE A 347 -28.87 -15.82 2.22
CA PHE A 347 -28.20 -16.23 3.45
C PHE A 347 -29.17 -16.42 4.62
N SER A 348 -30.48 -16.45 4.32
CA SER A 348 -31.58 -16.51 5.29
C SER A 348 -32.04 -17.94 5.59
N GLN A 349 -31.45 -18.99 4.99
CA GLN A 349 -32.08 -20.32 5.00
C GLN A 349 -31.35 -21.47 5.69
N ASP A 350 -30.09 -21.38 6.10
CA ASP A 350 -29.41 -22.54 6.73
C ASP A 350 -28.56 -22.15 7.95
N ALA A 351 -29.21 -21.63 8.98
CA ALA A 351 -28.75 -21.84 10.35
C ALA A 351 -29.95 -22.30 11.18
N PRO A 352 -30.08 -23.60 11.51
CA PRO A 352 -30.94 -24.00 12.61
C PRO A 352 -30.30 -23.40 13.86
N ILE A 353 -30.86 -22.28 14.33
CA ILE A 353 -30.63 -21.80 15.68
C ILE A 353 -31.26 -22.86 16.58
N GLU A 354 -30.44 -23.78 17.08
CA GLU A 354 -30.77 -24.51 18.30
C GLU A 354 -30.89 -23.45 19.39
N GLU A 355 -32.13 -23.03 19.66
CA GLU A 355 -32.50 -22.33 20.88
C GLU A 355 -32.25 -23.32 22.03
N GLY A 356 -31.06 -23.24 22.62
CA GLY A 356 -30.77 -23.87 23.90
C GLY A 356 -31.54 -23.11 24.97
N ASP A 357 -32.59 -23.75 25.49
CA ASP A 357 -33.26 -23.38 26.73
C ASP A 357 -32.23 -23.40 27.87
N GLU A 358 -31.68 -22.23 28.23
CA GLU A 358 -30.91 -22.07 29.47
C GLU A 358 -31.90 -21.80 30.62
N GLU A 359 -32.13 -22.86 31.41
CA GLU A 359 -32.82 -22.82 32.70
C GLU A 359 -32.22 -21.74 33.60
N SER A 360 -33.06 -20.78 33.96
CA SER A 360 -32.78 -19.75 34.96
C SER A 360 -32.87 -20.35 36.36
N ASP A 361 -31.72 -20.75 36.91
CA ASP A 361 -31.58 -20.98 38.36
C ASP A 361 -31.45 -19.63 39.09
N GLU A 362 -32.58 -18.96 39.31
CA GLU A 362 -32.72 -17.96 40.37
C GLU A 362 -32.87 -18.70 41.71
N GLU A 363 -31.76 -18.96 42.40
CA GLU A 363 -31.83 -19.27 43.83
C GLU A 363 -30.68 -18.65 44.62
N GLY A 364 -31.06 -17.69 45.48
CA GLY A 364 -30.48 -17.57 46.81
C GLY A 364 -29.07 -16.98 46.92
N ASP A 365 -28.99 -15.77 47.46
CA ASP A 365 -28.77 -15.63 48.91
C ASP A 365 -28.05 -14.31 49.24
N ARG A 366 -28.78 -13.49 49.99
CA ARG A 366 -28.35 -12.62 51.09
C ARG A 366 -26.83 -12.42 51.28
N LEU A 367 -26.42 -11.17 51.54
CA LEU A 367 -26.27 -10.63 52.90
C LEU A 367 -25.56 -9.26 52.89
N LYS A 368 -26.28 -8.28 53.45
CA LYS A 368 -25.82 -7.24 54.39
C LYS A 368 -24.43 -6.61 54.16
N ARG A 369 -24.43 -5.30 53.92
CA ARG A 369 -23.54 -4.42 54.67
C ARG A 369 -24.21 -3.09 54.98
N SER A 370 -24.64 -3.00 56.23
CA SER A 370 -24.85 -1.76 56.99
C SER A 370 -23.49 -1.19 57.43
N GLU A 371 -23.52 0.13 57.68
CA GLU A 371 -22.49 1.02 58.26
C GLU A 371 -21.48 1.68 57.31
#